data_AF-A0A6M0IRB4-F1
#
_entry.id   AF-A0A6M0IRB4-F1
#
_cell.length_a   1.000
_cell.length_b   1.000
_cell.length_c   1.000
_cell.angle_alpha   90.00
_cell.angle_beta   90.00
_cell.angle_gamma   90.00
#
_symmetry.space_group_name_H-M   'P 1'
#
loop_
_entity.id
_entity.type
_entity.pdbx_description
1 polymer ?
#
loop_
_entity_poly.entity_id
_entity_poly.type
_entity_poly.pdbx_seq_one_letter_code
_entity_poly.pdbx_strand_id
1 'polypeptide(L)'
;MISQSTMISFATDRTGKQAVTNQMTYVINIEDGGGKEFYLAPDGKLIGLASNDTQEPQEFKAIKLALKKMDQLRPKYPPVCRIYAVERVEFNDRRQLLQKPQS
;
A
#
# COMPACT_ATOMS: atom_id res chain seq x y z
N MET A 1 -59.14 -17.86 -8.23
CA MET A 1 -57.96 -18.71 -8.50
C MET A 1 -56.80 -18.11 -7.75
N ILE A 2 -56.30 -18.81 -6.73
CA ILE A 2 -55.21 -18.35 -5.86
C ILE A 2 -53.92 -18.90 -6.49
N SER A 3 -53.06 -18.01 -6.98
CA SER A 3 -51.72 -18.40 -7.44
C SER A 3 -50.74 -18.10 -6.30
N GLN A 4 -50.34 -19.15 -5.59
CA GLN A 4 -49.22 -19.08 -4.66
C GLN A 4 -47.94 -18.95 -5.48
N SER A 5 -47.13 -17.93 -5.21
CA SER A 5 -45.76 -17.85 -5.70
C SER A 5 -44.83 -17.67 -4.52
N THR A 6 -44.15 -18.77 -4.26
CA THR A 6 -43.13 -19.09 -3.28
C THR A 6 -42.08 -18.00 -3.11
N MET A 7 -41.82 -17.64 -1.85
CA MET A 7 -40.68 -16.84 -1.41
C MET A 7 -39.37 -17.56 -1.72
N ILE A 8 -38.48 -16.95 -2.51
CA ILE A 8 -37.08 -17.38 -2.58
C ILE A 8 -36.32 -16.59 -1.51
N SER A 9 -36.17 -17.22 -0.34
CA SER A 9 -35.18 -16.84 0.66
C SER A 9 -33.79 -17.15 0.10
N PHE A 10 -32.97 -16.12 -0.11
CA PHE A 10 -31.54 -16.34 -0.32
C PHE A 10 -30.95 -16.78 1.03
N ALA A 11 -30.40 -17.99 1.03
CA ALA A 11 -29.87 -18.68 2.18
C ALA A 11 -28.84 -17.83 2.93
N THR A 12 -29.09 -17.66 4.23
CA THR A 12 -28.10 -17.27 5.21
C THR A 12 -27.10 -18.43 5.35
N ASP A 13 -25.99 -18.38 4.63
CA ASP A 13 -24.84 -19.22 4.94
C ASP A 13 -24.26 -18.78 6.29
N ARG A 14 -24.60 -19.54 7.34
CA ARG A 14 -24.11 -19.43 8.72
C ARG A 14 -22.69 -20.02 8.86
N THR A 15 -21.79 -19.60 8.01
CA THR A 15 -20.35 -19.73 8.21
C THR A 15 -19.78 -18.33 8.15
N GLY A 16 -19.71 -17.68 9.32
CA GLY A 16 -19.17 -16.33 9.53
C GLY A 16 -17.66 -16.24 9.30
N LYS A 17 -17.15 -16.80 8.20
CA LYS A 17 -15.92 -16.35 7.59
C LYS A 17 -16.32 -15.27 6.59
N GLN A 18 -16.33 -14.03 7.06
CA GLN A 18 -16.02 -12.91 6.17
C GLN A 18 -14.90 -13.38 5.26
N ALA A 19 -15.16 -13.45 3.95
CA ALA A 19 -14.07 -13.52 3.00
C ALA A 19 -13.20 -12.31 3.34
N VAL A 20 -12.09 -12.55 4.02
CA VAL A 20 -11.06 -11.56 4.22
C VAL A 20 -10.56 -11.33 2.80
N THR A 21 -11.21 -10.40 2.09
CA THR A 21 -10.62 -9.79 0.92
C THR A 21 -9.34 -9.21 1.47
N ASN A 22 -8.23 -9.92 1.30
CA ASN A 22 -6.92 -9.50 1.72
C ASN A 22 -6.60 -8.28 0.87
N GLN A 23 -7.11 -7.11 1.28
CA GLN A 23 -7.03 -5.88 0.52
C GLN A 23 -5.57 -5.46 0.54
N MET A 24 -4.86 -5.83 -0.52
CA MET A 24 -3.48 -5.43 -0.74
C MET A 24 -3.39 -3.92 -0.65
N THR A 25 -2.54 -3.46 0.27
CA THR A 25 -2.27 -2.05 0.48
C THR A 25 -0.89 -1.75 -0.07
N TYR A 26 -0.78 -0.65 -0.80
CA TYR A 26 0.44 -0.25 -1.49
C TYR A 26 1.01 1.03 -0.90
N VAL A 27 2.32 1.16 -0.94
CA VAL A 27 3.10 2.32 -0.50
C VAL A 27 4.00 2.76 -1.65
N ILE A 28 4.31 4.05 -1.73
CA ILE A 28 5.27 4.57 -2.71
C ILE A 28 6.63 4.76 -2.05
N ASN A 29 7.63 4.11 -2.64
CA ASN A 29 9.03 4.35 -2.36
C ASN A 29 9.68 5.17 -3.48
N ILE A 30 10.70 5.92 -3.10
CA ILE A 30 11.55 6.69 -3.99
C ILE A 30 13.00 6.33 -3.68
N GLU A 31 13.72 5.82 -4.67
CA GLU A 31 15.16 5.59 -4.61
C GLU A 31 15.87 6.74 -5.33
N ASP A 32 16.81 7.39 -4.66
CA ASP A 32 17.65 8.43 -5.27
C ASP A 32 18.75 7.84 -6.17
N GLY A 33 19.48 8.70 -6.89
CA GLY A 33 20.56 8.23 -7.77
C GLY A 33 21.75 7.60 -7.04
N GLY A 34 21.81 7.68 -5.70
CA GLY A 34 22.80 7.04 -4.85
C GLY A 34 22.30 5.75 -4.19
N GLY A 35 21.08 5.29 -4.51
CA GLY A 35 20.49 4.08 -3.95
C GLY A 35 19.86 4.25 -2.57
N LYS A 36 19.71 5.48 -2.06
CA LYS A 36 18.98 5.71 -0.80
C LYS A 36 17.50 5.68 -1.06
N GLU A 37 16.79 4.89 -0.26
CA GLU A 37 15.35 4.72 -0.35
C GLU A 37 14.62 5.63 0.65
N PHE A 38 13.51 6.19 0.20
CA PHE A 38 12.61 7.05 0.95
C PHE A 38 11.17 6.61 0.72
N TYR A 39 10.29 6.92 1.66
CA TYR A 39 8.85 6.74 1.48
C TYR A 39 8.11 8.05 1.70
N LEU A 40 6.96 8.17 1.05
CA LEU A 40 6.08 9.32 1.18
C LEU A 40 5.15 9.14 2.38
N ALA A 41 5.12 10.08 3.31
CA ALA A 41 4.17 10.12 4.41
C ALA A 41 2.84 10.81 4.00
N PRO A 42 1.73 10.61 4.73
CA PRO A 42 0.42 11.19 4.39
C PRO A 42 0.40 12.73 4.31
N ASP A 43 1.28 13.40 5.05
CA ASP A 43 1.46 14.86 5.02
C ASP A 43 2.30 15.34 3.82
N GLY A 44 2.76 14.42 2.98
CA GLY A 44 3.57 14.69 1.80
C GLY A 44 5.06 14.79 2.06
N LYS A 45 5.54 14.56 3.29
CA LYS A 45 6.98 14.52 3.59
C LYS A 45 7.62 13.25 3.04
N LEU A 46 8.90 13.36 2.67
CA LEU A 46 9.75 12.22 2.38
C LEU A 46 10.55 11.84 3.61
N ILE A 47 10.53 10.56 3.94
CA ILE A 47 11.22 10.01 5.10
C ILE A 47 12.13 8.88 4.62
N GLY A 48 13.38 8.88 5.09
CA GLY A 48 14.33 7.84 4.73
C GLY A 48 13.88 6.47 5.23
N LEU A 49 13.93 5.46 4.38
CA LEU A 49 13.46 4.11 4.73
C LEU A 49 14.29 3.48 5.86
N ALA A 50 15.59 3.78 5.92
CA ALA A 50 16.49 3.35 6.98
C ALA A 50 16.45 4.24 8.25
N SER A 51 15.67 5.33 8.25
CA SER A 51 15.61 6.23 9.40
C SER A 51 14.83 5.60 10.56
N ASN A 52 15.14 6.00 11.80
CA ASN A 52 14.40 5.58 13.00
C ASN A 52 13.09 6.38 13.20
N ASP A 53 12.66 7.15 12.20
CA ASP A 53 11.36 7.80 12.22
C ASP A 53 10.26 6.75 12.38
N THR A 54 9.16 7.08 13.05
CA THR A 54 8.02 6.18 13.31
C THR A 54 6.77 6.58 12.54
N GLN A 55 6.83 7.65 11.74
CA GLN A 55 5.73 8.06 10.89
C GLN A 55 5.39 6.95 9.88
N GLU A 56 4.10 6.77 9.66
CA GLU A 56 3.57 5.76 8.76
C GLU A 56 3.61 6.26 7.31
N PRO A 57 3.80 5.36 6.33
CA PRO A 57 3.73 5.74 4.93
C PRO A 57 2.32 6.11 4.50
N GLN A 58 2.22 6.85 3.40
CA GLN A 58 0.96 7.01 2.69
C GLN A 58 0.56 5.69 2.06
N GLU A 59 -0.62 5.20 2.43
CA GLU A 59 -1.18 3.93 1.98
C GLU A 59 -2.23 4.12 0.86
N PHE A 60 -2.22 3.17 -0.08
CA PHE A 60 -3.17 3.10 -1.18
C PHE A 60 -3.83 1.72 -1.20
N LYS A 61 -5.15 1.67 -1.03
CA LYS A 61 -5.94 0.42 -1.01
C LYS A 61 -6.07 -0.28 -2.37
N ALA A 62 -5.50 0.29 -3.42
CA ALA A 62 -5.51 -0.25 -4.76
C ALA A 62 -4.28 0.21 -5.53
N ILE A 63 -3.65 -0.72 -6.27
CA ILE A 63 -2.45 -0.42 -7.07
C ILE A 63 -2.68 0.72 -8.06
N LYS A 64 -3.88 0.83 -8.64
CA LYS A 64 -4.23 1.93 -9.56
C LYS A 64 -4.09 3.32 -8.92
N LEU A 65 -4.40 3.45 -7.63
CA LEU A 65 -4.26 4.72 -6.91
C LEU A 65 -2.78 5.03 -6.65
N ALA A 66 -1.98 4.02 -6.30
CA ALA A 66 -0.54 4.16 -6.14
C ALA A 66 0.11 4.59 -7.46
N LEU A 67 -0.20 3.92 -8.58
CA LEU A 67 0.30 4.28 -9.92
C LEU A 67 -0.07 5.71 -10.31
N LYS A 68 -1.33 6.11 -10.11
CA LYS A 68 -1.75 7.50 -10.37
C LYS A 68 -0.93 8.51 -9.55
N LYS A 69 -0.64 8.19 -8.30
CA LYS A 69 0.20 9.05 -7.46
C LYS A 69 1.67 9.04 -7.91
N MET A 70 2.20 7.91 -8.36
CA MET A 70 3.54 7.84 -8.96
C MET A 70 3.66 8.78 -10.17
N ASP A 71 2.66 8.79 -11.07
CA ASP A 71 2.63 9.69 -12.23
C ASP A 71 2.60 11.17 -11.80
N GLN A 72 1.86 11.50 -10.74
CA GLN A 72 1.82 12.86 -10.17
C GLN A 72 3.16 13.27 -9.53
N LEU A 73 3.94 12.31 -9.03
CA LEU A 73 5.24 12.55 -8.42
C LEU A 73 6.35 12.63 -9.46
N ARG A 74 6.31 11.81 -10.52
CA ARG A 74 7.32 11.71 -11.59
C ARG A 74 7.89 13.05 -12.09
N PRO A 75 7.10 14.09 -12.39
CA PRO A 75 7.66 15.38 -12.84
C PRO A 75 8.39 16.18 -11.75
N LYS A 76 8.21 15.82 -10.47
CA LYS A 76 8.83 16.50 -9.31
C LYS A 76 10.21 15.94 -8.96
N TYR A 77 10.60 14.81 -9.55
CA TYR A 77 11.86 14.15 -9.24
C TYR A 77 12.74 14.01 -10.49
N PRO A 78 14.07 14.21 -10.35
CA PRO A 78 15.03 14.00 -11.42
C PRO A 78 14.89 12.61 -12.08
N PRO A 79 15.16 12.45 -13.38
CA PRO A 79 15.08 11.17 -14.10
C PRO A 79 15.86 10.02 -13.45
N VAL A 80 16.96 10.34 -12.74
CA VAL A 80 17.78 9.36 -12.03
C VAL A 80 17.06 8.71 -10.85
N CYS A 81 16.08 9.40 -10.24
CA CYS A 81 15.29 8.84 -9.15
C CYS A 81 14.30 7.79 -9.69
N ARG A 82 14.20 6.66 -8.99
CA ARG A 82 13.20 5.62 -9.27
C ARG A 82 12.05 5.76 -8.29
N ILE A 83 10.84 5.93 -8.81
CA ILE A 83 9.61 5.99 -8.01
C ILE A 83 8.88 4.68 -8.31
N TYR A 84 8.52 3.93 -7.29
CA TYR A 84 7.87 2.64 -7.45
C TYR A 84 6.90 2.36 -6.30
N ALA A 85 5.86 1.57 -6.57
CA ALA A 85 4.92 1.12 -5.57
C ALA A 85 5.30 -0.28 -5.10
N VAL A 86 5.25 -0.49 -3.78
CA VAL A 86 5.47 -1.78 -3.13
C VAL A 86 4.27 -2.14 -2.27
N GLU A 87 4.07 -3.42 -2.00
CA GLU A 87 3.09 -3.84 -1.01
C GLU A 87 3.51 -3.42 0.39
N ARG A 88 2.52 -3.15 1.25
CA ARG A 88 2.74 -2.72 2.64
C ARG A 88 3.60 -3.71 3.43
N VAL A 89 3.43 -5.01 3.15
CA VAL A 89 4.21 -6.09 3.77
C VAL A 89 5.68 -6.01 3.33
N GLU A 90 5.94 -5.93 2.03
CA GLU A 90 7.30 -5.78 1.49
C GLU A 90 7.99 -4.53 2.03
N PHE A 91 7.28 -3.41 2.11
CA PHE A 91 7.80 -2.18 2.73
C PHE A 91 8.25 -2.42 4.18
N ASN A 92 7.43 -3.12 4.98
CA ASN A 92 7.75 -3.37 6.39
C ASN A 92 8.99 -4.25 6.52
N ASP A 93 9.07 -5.31 5.72
CA ASP A 93 10.21 -6.23 5.72
C ASP A 93 11.50 -5.47 5.36
N ARG A 94 11.46 -4.65 4.30
CA ARG A 94 12.60 -3.80 3.91
C ARG A 94 13.00 -2.81 5.01
N ARG A 95 12.03 -2.09 5.59
CA ARG A 95 12.28 -1.09 6.65
C ARG A 95 12.92 -1.75 7.88
N GLN A 96 12.42 -2.91 8.29
CA GLN A 96 12.99 -3.67 9.40
C GLN A 96 14.42 -4.16 9.11
N LEU A 97 14.72 -4.57 7.87
CA LEU A 97 16.07 -4.99 7.50
C LEU A 97 17.05 -3.81 7.53
N LEU A 98 16.63 -2.64 7.08
CA LEU A 98 17.49 -1.44 6.99
C LEU A 98 17.68 -0.71 8.33
N GLN A 99 16.71 -0.80 9.24
CA GLN A 99 16.79 -0.20 10.58
C GLN A 99 17.56 -1.05 11.59
N LYS A 100 17.88 -2.32 11.28
CA LYS A 100 18.71 -3.14 12.16
C LYS A 100 20.12 -2.53 12.25
N PRO A 101 20.67 -2.35 13.48
CA PRO A 101 22.07 -1.99 13.63
C PRO A 101 22.92 -3.02 12.88
N GLN A 102 23.81 -2.56 12.00
CA GLN A 102 24.89 -3.43 11.53
C GLN A 102 25.80 -3.69 12.73
N SER A 103 25.67 -4.88 13.30
CA SER A 103 26.51 -5.39 14.39
C SER A 103 27.98 -5.48 13.97
#